data_AF-A0A3M8FYE6-F1
#
_entry.id   AF-A0A3M8FYE6-F1
#
_cell.length_a   1.000
_cell.length_b   1.000
_cell.length_c   1.000
_cell.angle_alpha   90.00
_cell.angle_beta   90.00
_cell.angle_gamma   90.00
#
_symmetry.space_group_name_H-M   'P 1'
#
loop_
_entity.id
_entity.type
_entity.pdbx_description
1 polymer ?
#
loop_
_entity_poly.entity_id
_entity_poly.type
_entity_poly.pdbx_seq_one_letter_code
_entity_poly.pdbx_strand_id
1 'polypeptide(L)'
;MKLIYSALIALFLLTGCSIFENDDDVNVSFTRNELLVQNGTNSPVYIFAVDQSTAATIFWVPISSDENRVSANNSRSFDKESITGFEEGQPVIVYYWFDPEDEIFNFVLD
;
A
#
# COMPACT_ATOMS: atom_id res chain seq x y z
N MET A 1 -3.73 24.08 -42.38
CA MET A 1 -2.71 23.11 -41.90
C MET A 1 -2.26 23.30 -40.45
N LYS A 2 -2.55 24.41 -39.74
CA LYS A 2 -2.17 24.59 -38.31
C LYS A 2 -3.13 23.94 -37.29
N LEU A 3 -4.38 23.67 -37.67
CA LEU A 3 -5.40 23.11 -36.76
C LEU A 3 -5.27 21.59 -36.53
N ILE A 4 -4.59 20.86 -37.43
CA ILE A 4 -4.47 19.39 -37.34
C ILE A 4 -3.43 18.98 -36.28
N TYR A 5 -2.35 19.76 -36.12
CA TYR A 5 -1.30 19.48 -35.14
C TYR A 5 -1.78 19.64 -33.69
N SER A 6 -2.71 20.56 -33.44
CA SER A 6 -3.25 20.78 -32.08
C SER A 6 -4.13 19.61 -31.61
N ALA A 7 -4.80 18.90 -32.52
CA ALA A 7 -5.62 17.74 -32.19
C ALA A 7 -4.77 16.49 -31.90
N LEU A 8 -3.64 16.34 -32.58
CA LEU A 8 -2.71 15.21 -32.41
C LEU A 8 -1.94 15.24 -31.08
N ILE A 9 -1.63 16.43 -30.56
CA ILE A 9 -0.96 16.60 -29.26
C ILE A 9 -1.93 16.30 -28.10
N ALA A 10 -3.21 16.67 -28.25
CA ALA A 10 -4.22 16.36 -27.24
C ALA A 10 -4.51 14.84 -27.13
N LEU A 11 -4.42 14.10 -28.24
CA LEU A 11 -4.64 12.66 -28.27
C LEU A 11 -3.52 11.87 -27.57
N PHE A 12 -2.27 12.37 -27.60
CA PHE A 12 -1.12 11.75 -26.95
C PHE A 12 -1.06 11.98 -25.43
N LEU A 13 -1.78 12.98 -24.91
CA LEU A 13 -1.83 13.27 -23.47
C LEU A 13 -2.87 12.41 -22.72
N LEU A 14 -3.76 11.70 -23.43
CA LEU A 14 -4.78 10.84 -22.82
C LEU A 14 -4.33 9.37 -22.66
N THR A 15 -3.21 8.96 -23.27
CA THR A 15 -2.65 7.60 -23.13
C THR A 15 -1.72 7.44 -21.93
N GLY A 16 -1.61 8.46 -21.07
CA GLY A 16 -0.71 8.48 -19.90
C GLY A 16 -1.31 7.94 -18.60
N CYS A 17 -2.60 7.56 -18.57
CA CYS A 17 -3.14 6.81 -17.44
C CYS A 17 -2.74 5.35 -17.63
N SER A 18 -1.57 4.98 -17.09
CA SER A 18 -1.30 3.59 -16.76
C SER A 18 -2.41 3.15 -15.81
N ILE A 19 -3.31 2.34 -16.37
CA ILE A 19 -4.24 1.52 -15.60
C ILE A 19 -3.34 0.68 -14.70
N PHE A 20 -3.30 1.02 -13.42
CA PHE A 20 -2.98 0.05 -12.38
C PHE A 20 -3.99 -1.09 -12.60
N GLU A 21 -3.51 -2.27 -13.01
CA GLU A 21 -4.28 -3.49 -12.83
C GLU A 21 -4.48 -3.61 -11.32
N ASN A 22 -5.65 -3.19 -10.87
CA ASN A 22 -6.03 -3.22 -9.47
C ASN A 22 -6.45 -4.65 -9.19
N ASP A 23 -5.47 -5.54 -9.07
CA ASP A 23 -5.68 -6.79 -8.35
C ASP A 23 -6.06 -6.36 -6.92
N ASP A 24 -7.23 -6.79 -6.43
CA ASP A 24 -7.72 -6.54 -5.06
C ASP A 24 -6.78 -7.25 -4.05
N ASP A 25 -5.55 -6.77 -3.92
CA ASP A 25 -4.47 -7.37 -3.13
C ASP A 25 -3.56 -6.29 -2.52
N VAL A 26 -2.79 -6.71 -1.52
CA VAL A 26 -1.78 -5.90 -0.85
C VAL A 26 -0.41 -6.37 -1.31
N ASN A 27 0.28 -5.54 -2.11
CA ASN A 27 1.62 -5.83 -2.58
C ASN A 27 2.67 -5.12 -1.72
N VAL A 28 3.72 -5.85 -1.35
CA VAL A 28 4.79 -5.38 -0.50
C VAL A 28 6.13 -5.58 -1.22
N SER A 29 6.90 -4.50 -1.35
CA SER A 29 8.21 -4.54 -1.98
C SER A 29 9.25 -3.77 -1.17
N PHE A 30 10.50 -4.21 -1.25
CA PHE A 30 11.62 -3.57 -0.59
C PHE A 30 12.50 -2.85 -1.60
N THR A 31 12.73 -1.55 -1.36
CA THR A 31 13.75 -0.78 -2.08
C THR A 31 15.06 -0.76 -1.29
N ARG A 32 16.03 0.08 -1.66
CA ARG A 32 17.28 0.21 -0.89
C ARG A 32 17.03 0.76 0.51
N ASN A 33 16.11 1.69 0.68
CA ASN A 33 15.96 2.44 1.94
C ASN A 33 14.55 2.32 2.54
N GLU A 34 13.58 1.81 1.77
CA GLU A 34 12.18 1.85 2.17
C GLU A 34 11.50 0.50 1.94
N LEU A 35 10.45 0.28 2.73
CA LEU A 35 9.39 -0.69 2.47
C LEU A 35 8.26 0.05 1.76
N LEU A 36 7.94 -0.35 0.52
CA LEU A 36 6.81 0.17 -0.24
C LEU A 36 5.64 -0.80 -0.13
N VAL A 37 4.52 -0.32 0.36
CA VAL A 37 3.25 -1.06 0.40
C VAL A 37 2.27 -0.43 -0.58
N GLN A 38 1.68 -1.25 -1.43
CA GLN A 38 0.63 -0.88 -2.37
C GLN A 38 -0.65 -1.61 -1.96
N ASN A 39 -1.69 -0.85 -1.68
CA ASN A 39 -3.00 -1.37 -1.34
C ASN A 39 -3.92 -1.23 -2.57
N GLY A 40 -4.13 -2.32 -3.30
CA GLY A 40 -5.07 -2.38 -4.42
C GLY A 40 -6.51 -2.65 -4.00
N THR A 41 -6.77 -2.79 -2.69
CA THR A 41 -8.12 -3.07 -2.18
C THR A 41 -8.95 -1.80 -2.04
N ASN A 42 -10.27 -1.98 -1.91
CA ASN A 42 -11.23 -0.90 -1.70
C ASN A 42 -11.35 -0.42 -0.24
N SER A 43 -10.59 -1.01 0.67
CA SER A 43 -10.57 -0.67 2.10
C SER A 43 -9.16 -0.24 2.52
N PRO A 44 -9.01 0.64 3.52
CA PRO A 44 -7.70 0.90 4.10
C PRO A 44 -7.14 -0.39 4.73
N VAL A 45 -5.83 -0.55 4.66
CA VAL A 45 -5.09 -1.61 5.36
C VAL A 45 -4.13 -1.01 6.36
N TYR A 46 -3.88 -1.74 7.43
CA TYR A 46 -2.92 -1.37 8.46
C TYR A 46 -1.77 -2.35 8.42
N ILE A 47 -0.55 -1.84 8.58
CA ILE A 47 0.65 -2.67 8.46
C ILE A 47 1.51 -2.68 9.72
N PHE A 48 2.27 -3.76 9.89
CA PHE A 48 3.34 -3.82 10.86
C PHE A 48 4.51 -4.61 10.30
N ALA A 49 5.70 -4.02 10.30
CA ALA A 49 6.92 -4.64 9.79
C ALA A 49 7.92 -4.84 10.92
N VAL A 50 8.53 -6.02 10.95
CA VAL A 50 9.46 -6.43 12.00
C VAL A 50 10.49 -7.43 11.46
N ASP A 51 11.69 -7.45 12.01
CA ASP A 51 12.68 -8.47 11.67
C ASP A 51 12.24 -9.88 12.11
N GLN A 52 12.84 -10.91 11.50
CA GLN A 52 12.49 -12.30 11.79
C GLN A 52 12.73 -12.68 13.26
N SER A 53 13.77 -12.14 13.91
CA SER A 53 14.13 -12.51 15.27
C SER A 53 13.12 -11.96 16.28
N THR A 54 12.68 -10.71 16.10
CA THR A 54 11.67 -10.09 16.97
C THR A 54 10.29 -10.66 16.71
N ALA A 55 9.94 -10.99 15.45
CA ALA A 55 8.65 -11.61 15.09
C ALA A 55 8.34 -12.86 15.93
N ALA A 56 9.36 -13.69 16.23
CA ALA A 56 9.21 -14.89 17.04
C ALA A 56 8.82 -14.63 18.50
N THR A 57 8.97 -13.39 18.97
CA THR A 57 8.72 -12.99 20.37
C THR A 57 7.49 -12.10 20.52
N ILE A 58 6.87 -11.69 19.42
CA ILE A 58 5.71 -10.80 19.42
C ILE A 58 4.43 -11.59 19.73
N PHE A 59 3.72 -11.13 20.75
CA PHE A 59 2.39 -11.61 21.15
C PHE A 59 1.35 -10.48 21.17
N TRP A 60 1.64 -9.38 20.49
CA TRP A 60 0.84 -8.16 20.42
C TRP A 60 0.82 -7.62 18.98
N VAL A 61 -0.14 -6.77 18.64
CA VAL A 61 -0.24 -6.10 17.33
C VAL A 61 -0.44 -4.60 17.58
N PRO A 62 0.18 -3.71 16.80
CA PRO A 62 -0.07 -2.27 16.93
C PRO A 62 -1.55 -1.92 16.75
N ILE A 63 -1.99 -0.85 17.38
CA ILE A 63 -3.33 -0.30 17.15
C ILE A 63 -3.42 0.26 15.72
N SER A 64 -4.58 0.14 15.09
CA SER A 64 -4.91 0.82 13.83
C SER A 64 -4.78 2.34 14.00
N SER A 65 -3.85 2.99 13.30
CA SER A 65 -3.61 4.43 13.37
C SER A 65 -3.21 5.02 12.02
N ASP A 66 -3.21 6.35 11.89
CA ASP A 66 -2.72 7.00 10.68
C ASP A 66 -1.22 6.76 10.42
N GLU A 67 -0.45 6.29 11.40
CA GLU A 67 0.97 6.01 11.23
C GLU A 67 1.20 4.71 10.44
N ASN A 68 0.34 3.71 10.61
CA ASN A 68 0.44 2.42 9.94
C ASN A 68 -0.63 2.16 8.86
N ARG A 69 -1.50 3.15 8.60
CA ARG A 69 -2.55 3.07 7.57
C ARG A 69 -2.02 3.25 6.14
N VAL A 70 -2.51 2.43 5.23
CA VAL A 70 -2.38 2.59 3.78
C VAL A 70 -3.79 2.66 3.19
N SER A 71 -4.19 3.84 2.72
CA SER A 71 -5.53 4.07 2.15
C SER A 71 -5.83 3.12 0.99
N ALA A 72 -7.12 2.87 0.77
CA ALA A 72 -7.61 2.13 -0.39
C ALA A 72 -7.05 2.69 -1.71
N ASN A 73 -6.67 1.80 -2.62
CA ASN A 73 -6.14 2.12 -3.96
C ASN A 73 -4.95 3.10 -3.92
N ASN A 74 -4.09 2.98 -2.91
CA ASN A 74 -2.98 3.90 -2.69
C ASN A 74 -1.71 3.15 -2.27
N SER A 75 -0.59 3.86 -2.24
CA SER A 75 0.71 3.34 -1.84
C SER A 75 1.33 4.20 -0.74
N ARG A 76 2.10 3.56 0.14
CA ARG A 76 2.86 4.24 1.18
C ARG A 76 4.25 3.63 1.33
N SER A 77 5.25 4.49 1.49
CA SER A 77 6.61 4.09 1.86
C SER A 77 6.84 4.25 3.36
N PHE A 78 7.63 3.33 3.91
CA PHE A 78 8.07 3.32 5.29
C PHE A 78 9.60 3.22 5.31
N ASP A 79 10.27 4.08 6.07
CA ASP A 79 11.72 4.03 6.21
C ASP A 79 12.12 2.71 6.87
N LYS A 80 13.18 2.06 6.36
CA LYS A 80 13.68 0.81 6.94
C LYS A 80 14.07 0.93 8.40
N GLU A 81 14.60 2.09 8.79
CA GLU A 81 15.00 2.38 10.17
C GLU A 81 13.79 2.44 11.12
N SER A 82 12.57 2.60 10.61
CA SER A 82 11.34 2.55 11.41
C SER A 82 10.83 1.12 11.67
N ILE A 83 11.39 0.12 10.97
CA ILE A 83 11.02 -1.29 11.14
C ILE A 83 11.55 -1.79 12.48
N THR A 84 10.69 -2.41 13.27
CA THR A 84 11.06 -2.87 14.61
C THR A 84 12.13 -3.96 14.52
N GLY A 85 13.23 -3.80 15.27
CA GLY A 85 14.33 -4.77 15.28
C GLY A 85 15.14 -4.86 13.99
N PHE A 86 15.03 -3.86 13.10
CA PHE A 86 15.69 -3.92 11.79
C PHE A 86 17.21 -4.03 11.90
N GLU A 87 17.76 -5.06 11.25
CA GLU A 87 19.18 -5.25 11.02
C GLU A 87 19.42 -5.55 9.53
N GLU A 88 20.46 -4.94 8.94
CA GLU A 88 20.78 -5.17 7.53
C GLU A 88 21.07 -6.65 7.25
N GLY A 89 20.51 -7.17 6.16
CA GLY A 89 20.69 -8.56 5.73
C GLY A 89 19.76 -9.56 6.42
N GLN A 90 18.93 -9.13 7.38
CA GLN A 90 17.91 -9.99 7.99
C GLN A 90 16.59 -9.95 7.20
N PRO A 91 15.84 -11.07 7.14
CA PRO A 91 14.49 -11.07 6.59
C PRO A 91 13.57 -10.18 7.43
N VAL A 92 12.71 -9.42 6.75
CA VAL A 92 11.61 -8.67 7.37
C VAL A 92 10.30 -9.40 7.11
N ILE A 93 9.49 -9.53 8.16
CA ILE A 93 8.13 -10.02 8.10
C ILE A 93 7.19 -8.82 8.15
N VAL A 94 6.22 -8.79 7.24
CA VAL A 94 5.20 -7.75 7.17
C VAL A 94 3.84 -8.38 7.43
N TYR A 95 3.20 -7.93 8.50
CA TYR A 95 1.80 -8.24 8.82
C TYR A 95 0.91 -7.13 8.28
N TYR A 96 -0.27 -7.48 7.79
CA TYR A 96 -1.31 -6.52 7.48
C TYR A 96 -2.68 -7.00 7.95
N TRP A 97 -3.58 -6.06 8.24
CA TRP A 97 -4.95 -6.35 8.63
C TRP A 97 -5.90 -5.25 8.16
N PHE A 98 -7.19 -5.57 8.16
CA PHE A 98 -8.29 -4.65 7.93
C PHE A 98 -8.96 -4.32 9.27
N ASP A 99 -9.39 -3.08 9.43
CA ASP A 99 -10.23 -2.70 10.56
C ASP A 99 -11.71 -2.92 10.19
N PRO A 100 -12.46 -3.76 10.92
CA PRO A 100 -13.86 -4.02 10.59
C PRO A 100 -14.75 -2.77 10.69
N GLU A 101 -14.32 -1.72 11.40
CA GLU A 101 -15.08 -0.45 11.47
C GLU A 101 -14.99 0.39 10.19
N ASP A 102 -13.98 0.12 9.33
CA ASP A 102 -13.80 0.81 8.05
C ASP A 102 -14.57 0.14 6.89
N GLU A 103 -15.12 -1.06 7.10
CA GLU A 103 -16.09 -1.65 6.18
C GLU A 103 -17.45 -0.95 6.35
N ILE A 104 -17.75 0.02 5.48
CA ILE A 104 -19.13 0.47 5.31
C ILE A 104 -19.90 -0.73 4.74
N PHE A 105 -20.49 -1.53 5.64
CA PHE A 105 -21.46 -2.55 5.29
C PHE A 105 -22.64 -1.86 4.62
N ASN A 106 -22.63 -1.81 3.29
CA ASN A 106 -23.80 -1.52 2.49
C ASN A 106 -24.76 -2.72 2.63
N PHE A 107 -25.46 -2.81 3.76
CA PHE A 107 -26.64 -3.64 3.86
C PHE A 107 -27.69 -3.06 2.91
N VAL A 108 -27.73 -3.60 1.69
CA VAL A 108 -28.92 -3.54 0.86
C VAL A 108 -29.93 -4.45 1.54
N LEU A 109 -30.87 -3.85 2.27
CA LEU A 109 -32.07 -4.55 2.70
C LEU A 109 -32.97 -4.66 1.48
N ASP A 110 -32.96 -5.84 0.84
CA ASP A 110 -34.02 -6.28 -0.07
C ASP A 110 -35.33 -6.55 0.68
#